data_AF-A0A7G8T658-F1
#
_entry.id   AF-A0A7G8T658-F1
#
_cell.length_a   1.000
_cell.length_b   1.000
_cell.length_c   1.000
_cell.angle_alpha   90.00
_cell.angle_beta   90.00
_cell.angle_gamma   90.00
#
_symmetry.space_group_name_H-M   'P 1'
#
loop_
_entity.id
_entity.type
_entity.pdbx_description
1 polymer ?
#
loop_
_entity_poly.entity_id
_entity_poly.type
_entity_poly.pdbx_seq_one_letter_code
_entity_poly.pdbx_strand_id
1 'polypeptide(L)'
;MVILIREERVIMFGDACGIGVLLFTPESSGVAEYHQSLLELQRYEPQYDRVLREHGTCESTCRVLEDCIEACERVMNGTDDAVPSEFMGKTYLRAFACDPKSGMRLDGKEGNIIYSPDKIF
;
A
#
# COMPACT_ATOMS: atom_id res chain seq x y z
N MET A 1 -2.00 -6.61 10.58
CA MET A 1 -2.42 -8.02 10.62
C MET A 1 -3.25 -8.30 9.39
N VAL A 2 -3.08 -9.47 8.76
CA VAL A 2 -3.90 -9.93 7.63
C VAL A 2 -4.47 -11.31 7.96
N ILE A 3 -5.57 -11.70 7.33
CA ILE A 3 -6.24 -12.98 7.59
C ILE A 3 -6.29 -13.79 6.30
N LEU A 4 -5.70 -14.99 6.31
CA LEU A 4 -5.77 -15.94 5.20
C LEU A 4 -6.82 -17.02 5.52
N ILE A 5 -7.83 -17.15 4.67
CA ILE A 5 -8.86 -18.19 4.71
C ILE A 5 -8.53 -19.22 3.63
N ARG A 6 -7.84 -20.30 4.01
CA ARG A 6 -7.24 -21.25 3.07
C ARG A 6 -8.27 -22.04 2.28
N GLU A 7 -9.37 -22.41 2.92
CA GLU A 7 -10.47 -23.17 2.35
C GLU A 7 -11.12 -22.42 1.19
N GLU A 8 -11.22 -21.09 1.32
CA GLU A 8 -11.79 -20.19 0.32
C GLU A 8 -10.74 -19.60 -0.63
N ARG A 9 -9.44 -19.82 -0.36
CA ARG A 9 -8.31 -19.21 -1.10
C ARG A 9 -8.41 -17.68 -1.15
N VAL A 10 -8.88 -17.08 -0.04
CA VAL A 10 -9.07 -15.64 0.11
C VAL A 10 -8.13 -15.10 1.17
N ILE A 11 -7.49 -13.97 0.88
CA ILE A 11 -6.75 -13.21 1.89
C ILE A 11 -7.40 -11.84 2.13
N MET A 12 -7.55 -11.48 3.40
CA MET A 12 -8.02 -10.18 3.84
C MET A 12 -6.81 -9.34 4.26
N PHE A 13 -6.37 -8.45 3.38
CA PHE A 13 -5.29 -7.50 3.65
C PHE A 13 -5.71 -6.38 4.61
N GLY A 14 -7.00 -6.09 4.68
CA GLY A 14 -7.49 -4.92 5.41
C GLY A 14 -6.82 -3.64 4.90
N ASP A 15 -6.28 -2.82 5.79
CA ASP A 15 -5.51 -1.62 5.44
C ASP A 15 -4.08 -1.90 4.96
N ALA A 16 -3.57 -3.13 5.09
CA ALA A 16 -2.17 -3.45 4.81
C ALA A 16 -1.78 -3.22 3.34
N CYS A 17 -2.74 -3.24 2.40
CA CYS A 17 -2.54 -2.92 0.99
C CYS A 17 -3.69 -2.02 0.47
N GLY A 18 -3.99 -0.94 1.21
CA GLY A 18 -5.04 0.02 0.88
C GLY A 18 -4.69 0.98 -0.28
N ILE A 19 -5.65 1.83 -0.70
CA ILE A 19 -5.48 2.85 -1.77
C ILE A 19 -4.59 4.02 -1.31
N GLY A 20 -4.07 3.94 -0.08
CA GLY A 20 -3.29 4.96 0.58
C GLY A 20 -2.96 4.50 2.00
N VAL A 21 -2.04 3.55 2.14
CA VAL A 21 -1.53 3.11 3.44
C VAL A 21 -0.82 4.27 4.12
N LEU A 22 -1.18 4.55 5.38
CA LEU A 22 -0.67 5.71 6.11
C LEU A 22 0.60 5.36 6.89
N LEU A 23 1.76 5.75 6.36
CA LEU A 23 3.10 5.50 6.90
C LEU A 23 3.75 6.79 7.47
N PHE A 24 2.92 7.75 7.91
CA PHE A 24 3.40 9.06 8.34
C PHE A 24 3.21 9.39 9.83
N THR A 25 2.41 8.62 10.57
CA THR A 25 2.20 8.88 12.01
C THR A 25 3.39 8.36 12.82
N PRO A 26 3.65 8.88 14.03
CA PRO A 26 4.71 8.36 14.89
C PRO A 26 4.55 6.87 15.23
N GLU A 27 3.31 6.40 15.34
CA GLU A 27 2.96 5.04 15.72
C GLU A 27 2.90 4.05 14.54
N SER A 28 2.97 4.53 13.30
CA SER A 28 3.01 3.66 12.12
C SER A 28 4.44 3.17 11.84
N SER A 29 4.56 2.16 10.98
CA SER A 29 5.86 1.79 10.41
C SER A 29 6.42 2.88 9.49
N GLY A 30 7.73 2.81 9.24
CA GLY A 30 8.37 3.51 8.11
C GLY A 30 8.21 2.73 6.80
N VAL A 31 8.66 3.31 5.69
CA VAL A 31 8.57 2.69 4.35
C VAL A 31 9.38 1.40 4.27
N ALA A 32 10.64 1.39 4.75
CA ALA A 32 11.49 0.20 4.73
C ALA A 32 10.96 -0.95 5.61
N GLU A 33 10.42 -0.64 6.78
CA GLU A 33 9.83 -1.65 7.68
C GLU A 33 8.52 -2.24 7.11
N TYR A 34 7.67 -1.39 6.52
CA TYR A 34 6.48 -1.84 5.82
C TYR A 34 6.83 -2.70 4.61
N HIS A 35 7.81 -2.30 3.80
CA HIS A 35 8.34 -3.10 2.69
C HIS A 35 8.78 -4.50 3.13
N GLN A 36 9.56 -4.59 4.21
CA GLN A 36 9.97 -5.89 4.76
C GLN A 36 8.76 -6.75 5.16
N SER A 37 7.72 -6.14 5.73
CA SER A 37 6.48 -6.84 6.09
C SER A 37 5.74 -7.38 4.85
N LEU A 38 5.74 -6.62 3.75
CA LEU A 38 5.14 -7.07 2.48
C LEU A 38 5.91 -8.24 1.87
N LEU A 39 7.25 -8.23 1.93
CA LEU A 39 8.08 -9.34 1.46
C LEU A 39 7.84 -10.63 2.27
N GLU A 40 7.63 -10.53 3.58
CA GLU A 40 7.24 -11.68 4.40
C GLU A 40 5.84 -12.18 4.02
N LEU A 41 4.91 -11.27 3.73
CA LEU A 41 3.55 -11.60 3.27
C LEU A 41 3.52 -12.26 1.88
N GLN A 42 4.44 -11.89 0.99
CA GLN A 42 4.53 -12.43 -0.37
C GLN A 42 4.68 -13.96 -0.40
N ARG A 43 5.27 -14.56 0.64
CA ARG A 43 5.42 -16.02 0.80
C ARG A 43 4.09 -16.77 0.80
N TYR A 44 2.98 -16.08 1.03
CA TYR A 44 1.63 -16.66 1.07
C TYR A 44 0.88 -16.55 -0.26
N GLU A 45 1.39 -15.86 -1.27
CA GLU A 45 0.74 -15.69 -2.59
C GLU A 45 0.20 -16.98 -3.22
N PRO A 46 0.91 -18.13 -3.18
CA PRO A 46 0.37 -19.37 -3.73
C PRO A 46 -0.89 -19.91 -3.04
N GLN A 47 -1.23 -19.40 -1.84
CA GLN A 47 -2.32 -19.89 -1.00
C GLN A 47 -3.66 -19.15 -1.20
N TYR A 48 -3.68 -18.08 -1.98
CA TYR A 48 -4.90 -17.33 -2.29
C TYR A 48 -4.96 -16.95 -3.78
N ASP A 49 -6.16 -16.71 -4.29
CA ASP A 49 -6.40 -16.14 -5.62
C ASP A 49 -7.40 -14.96 -5.60
N ARG A 50 -7.87 -14.59 -4.40
CA ARG A 50 -8.77 -13.46 -4.18
C ARG A 50 -8.31 -12.62 -2.99
N VAL A 51 -8.32 -11.29 -3.17
CA VAL A 51 -7.88 -10.32 -2.16
C VAL A 51 -9.03 -9.41 -1.74
N LEU A 52 -9.32 -9.42 -0.44
CA LEU A 52 -10.22 -8.46 0.21
C LEU A 52 -9.39 -7.45 0.99
N ARG A 53 -9.85 -6.20 1.02
CA ARG A 53 -9.13 -5.09 1.66
C ARG A 53 -10.11 -4.02 2.12
N GLU A 54 -9.65 -3.16 3.02
CA GLU A 54 -10.45 -2.01 3.42
C GLU A 54 -10.33 -0.89 2.38
N HIS A 55 -11.41 -0.10 2.28
CA HIS A 55 -11.57 1.06 1.41
C HIS A 55 -11.54 0.79 -0.11
N GLY A 56 -11.92 1.81 -0.90
CA GLY A 56 -12.02 1.71 -2.35
C GLY A 56 -13.14 0.75 -2.78
N THR A 57 -12.81 -0.20 -3.65
CA THR A 57 -13.72 -1.27 -4.11
C THR A 57 -13.86 -2.43 -3.12
N CYS A 58 -13.10 -2.42 -2.03
CA CYS A 58 -12.99 -3.49 -1.02
C CYS A 58 -12.48 -4.85 -1.53
N GLU A 59 -12.13 -4.93 -2.81
CA GLU A 59 -11.59 -6.09 -3.49
C GLU A 59 -10.54 -5.61 -4.48
N SER A 60 -9.41 -6.32 -4.54
CA SER A 60 -8.30 -6.05 -5.46
C SER A 60 -7.87 -7.34 -6.16
N THR A 61 -7.10 -7.19 -7.24
CA THR A 61 -6.38 -8.32 -7.81
C THR A 61 -5.28 -8.78 -6.85
N CYS A 62 -4.78 -10.01 -7.04
CA CYS A 62 -3.65 -10.50 -6.26
C CYS A 62 -2.39 -9.64 -6.41
N ARG A 63 -2.28 -8.88 -7.52
CA ARG A 63 -1.13 -8.02 -7.84
C ARG A 63 -0.96 -6.82 -6.90
N VAL A 64 -1.97 -6.48 -6.11
CA VAL A 64 -1.92 -5.32 -5.22
C VAL A 64 -0.79 -5.43 -4.19
N LEU A 65 -0.35 -6.64 -3.84
CA LEU A 65 0.79 -6.83 -2.96
C LEU A 65 2.09 -6.39 -3.64
N GLU A 66 2.35 -6.85 -4.86
CA GLU A 66 3.53 -6.47 -5.64
C GLU A 66 3.51 -4.99 -6.02
N ASP A 67 2.32 -4.43 -6.33
CA ASP A 67 2.18 -3.00 -6.64
C ASP A 67 2.50 -2.12 -5.40
N CYS A 68 2.20 -2.59 -4.18
CA CYS A 68 2.60 -1.94 -2.92
C CYS A 68 4.09 -2.12 -2.62
N ILE A 69 4.69 -3.27 -2.94
CA ILE A 69 6.13 -3.51 -2.82
C ILE A 69 6.88 -2.51 -3.73
N GLU A 70 6.48 -2.42 -5.00
CA GLU A 70 7.02 -1.44 -5.95
C GLU A 70 6.89 -0.01 -5.44
N ALA A 71 5.77 0.34 -4.79
CA ALA A 71 5.59 1.65 -4.20
C ALA A 71 6.67 1.98 -3.17
N CYS A 72 6.97 1.02 -2.30
CA CYS A 72 8.02 1.18 -1.30
C CYS A 72 9.39 1.32 -1.98
N GLU A 73 9.69 0.46 -2.96
CA GLU A 73 10.95 0.51 -3.70
C GLU A 73 11.15 1.85 -4.42
N ARG A 74 10.10 2.39 -5.07
CA ARG A 74 10.20 3.69 -5.75
C ARG A 74 10.43 4.83 -4.76
N VAL A 75 9.76 4.82 -3.60
CA VAL A 75 9.99 5.82 -2.54
C VAL A 75 11.41 5.71 -1.97
N MET A 76 11.86 4.50 -1.63
CA MET A 76 13.23 4.29 -1.11
C MET A 76 14.31 4.69 -2.13
N ASN A 77 14.03 4.55 -3.42
CA ASN A 77 14.93 4.97 -4.50
C ASN A 77 14.76 6.46 -4.91
N GLY A 78 13.79 7.19 -4.32
CA GLY A 78 13.49 8.58 -4.67
C GLY A 78 13.01 8.76 -6.12
N THR A 79 12.32 7.76 -6.65
CA THR A 79 11.80 7.71 -8.02
C THR A 79 10.28 7.66 -8.08
N ASP A 80 9.59 7.79 -6.95
CA ASP A 80 8.14 7.91 -6.89
C ASP A 80 7.67 9.29 -7.40
N ASP A 81 6.36 9.48 -7.50
CA ASP A 81 5.79 10.75 -7.97
C ASP A 81 5.80 11.83 -6.86
N ALA A 82 5.96 11.43 -5.58
CA ALA A 82 6.03 12.31 -4.42
C ALA A 82 4.94 13.40 -4.39
N VAL A 83 3.68 13.00 -4.61
CA VAL A 83 2.56 13.94 -4.72
C VAL A 83 2.19 14.49 -3.33
N PRO A 84 2.21 15.82 -3.11
CA PRO A 84 1.82 16.41 -1.83
C PRO A 84 0.41 16.01 -1.42
N SER A 85 0.24 15.61 -0.16
CA SER A 85 -1.05 15.23 0.43
C SER A 85 -1.16 15.84 1.83
N GLU A 86 -2.24 16.58 2.09
CA GLU A 86 -2.44 17.22 3.39
C GLU A 86 -3.26 16.32 4.34
N PHE A 87 -2.73 16.11 5.55
CA PHE A 87 -3.43 15.45 6.64
C PHE A 87 -3.19 16.20 7.95
N MET A 88 -4.26 16.51 8.68
CA MET A 88 -4.20 17.17 9.99
C MET A 88 -3.35 18.46 10.00
N GLY A 89 -3.39 19.25 8.91
CA GLY A 89 -2.63 20.50 8.78
C GLY A 89 -1.13 20.32 8.53
N LYS A 90 -0.69 19.10 8.19
CA LYS A 90 0.68 18.79 7.76
C LYS A 90 0.67 18.22 6.35
N THR A 91 1.74 18.49 5.61
CA THR A 91 1.95 17.94 4.27
C THR A 91 2.81 16.68 4.36
N TYR A 92 2.31 15.61 3.76
CA TYR A 92 2.99 14.34 3.55
C TYR A 92 3.06 14.05 2.04
N LEU A 93 3.68 12.94 1.66
CA LEU A 93 3.85 12.58 0.26
C LEU A 93 3.10 11.29 -0.06
N ARG A 94 2.45 11.26 -1.22
CA ARG A 94 1.87 10.05 -1.80
C ARG A 94 2.79 9.54 -2.91
N ALA A 95 3.07 8.25 -2.89
CA ALA A 95 4.04 7.65 -3.81
C ALA A 95 3.61 7.75 -5.28
N PHE A 96 2.32 7.57 -5.59
CA PHE A 96 1.83 7.68 -6.97
C PHE A 96 0.69 8.66 -7.11
N ALA A 97 0.68 9.38 -8.23
CA ALA A 97 -0.43 10.23 -8.61
C ALA A 97 -1.72 9.40 -8.80
N CYS A 98 -2.82 9.94 -8.30
CA CYS A 98 -4.14 9.35 -8.43
C CYS A 98 -5.08 10.29 -9.19
N ASP A 99 -6.07 9.72 -9.87
CA ASP A 99 -7.19 10.48 -10.40
C ASP A 99 -8.01 11.07 -9.23
N PRO A 100 -8.22 12.40 -9.18
CA PRO A 100 -8.88 13.04 -8.04
C PRO A 100 -10.34 12.63 -7.81
N LYS A 101 -11.02 12.07 -8.84
CA LYS A 101 -12.43 11.67 -8.74
C LYS A 101 -12.58 10.25 -8.22
N SER A 102 -11.77 9.32 -8.72
CA SER A 102 -11.85 7.89 -8.42
C SER A 102 -10.88 7.46 -7.32
N GLY A 103 -9.82 8.21 -7.07
CA GLY A 103 -8.74 7.84 -6.15
C GLY A 103 -7.82 6.73 -6.66
N MET A 104 -8.05 6.23 -7.89
CA MET A 104 -7.22 5.19 -8.52
C MET A 104 -5.91 5.78 -9.01
N ARG A 105 -4.83 4.99 -9.01
CA ARG A 105 -3.55 5.42 -9.58
C ARG A 105 -3.66 5.67 -11.08
N LEU A 106 -2.97 6.69 -11.55
CA LEU A 106 -2.97 7.08 -12.98
C LEU A 106 -2.26 6.05 -13.87
N ASP A 107 -1.38 5.22 -13.31
CA ASP A 107 -0.69 4.14 -14.01
C ASP A 107 -1.51 2.84 -14.12
N GLY A 108 -2.74 2.83 -13.58
CA GLY A 108 -3.65 1.68 -13.61
C GLY A 108 -3.33 0.57 -12.62
N LYS A 109 -2.33 0.75 -11.75
CA LYS A 109 -1.97 -0.21 -10.69
C LYS A 109 -2.80 0.00 -9.44
N GLU A 110 -2.77 -1.01 -8.56
CA GLU A 110 -3.52 -0.98 -7.30
C GLU A 110 -2.62 -0.61 -6.12
N GLY A 111 -3.25 -0.30 -4.98
CA GLY A 111 -2.54 0.07 -3.75
C GLY A 111 -1.81 1.41 -3.86
N ASN A 112 -1.50 2.05 -2.73
CA ASN A 112 -0.61 3.21 -2.71
C ASN A 112 -0.13 3.43 -1.27
N ILE A 113 0.93 4.21 -1.09
CA ILE A 113 1.41 4.61 0.24
C ILE A 113 1.45 6.13 0.37
N ILE A 114 1.16 6.62 1.57
CA ILE A 114 1.32 8.01 1.98
C ILE A 114 2.31 8.02 3.13
N TYR A 115 3.43 8.71 2.97
CA TYR A 115 4.58 8.59 3.85
C TYR A 115 5.08 9.97 4.31
N SER A 116 5.76 9.96 5.46
CA SER A 116 6.59 11.09 5.88
C SER A 116 7.99 10.95 5.28
N PRO A 117 8.59 12.01 4.70
CA PRO A 117 9.98 11.98 4.24
C PRO A 117 10.97 11.54 5.33
N ASP A 118 10.64 11.82 6.59
CA ASP A 118 11.47 11.48 7.75
C ASP A 118 11.37 10.00 8.18
N LYS A 119 10.53 9.19 7.51
CA LYS A 119 10.26 7.78 7.86
C LYS A 119 10.47 6.81 6.70
N ILE A 120 11.43 7.10 5.82
CA ILE A 120 11.73 6.21 4.69
C ILE A 120 12.56 4.99 5.13
N PHE A 121 13.58 5.20 5.99
CA PHE A 121 14.54 4.17 6.43
C PHE A 121 14.53 3.98 7.95
#